data_AF-A0A940WXP4-F1
#
_entry.id   AF-A0A940WXP4-F1
#
_cell.length_a   1.000
_cell.length_b   1.000
_cell.length_c   1.000
_cell.angle_alpha   90.00
_cell.angle_beta   90.00
_cell.angle_gamma   90.00
#
_symmetry.space_group_name_H-M   'P 1'
#
loop_
_entity.id
_entity.type
_entity.pdbx_description
1 polymer ?
#
loop_
_entity_poly.entity_id
_entity_poly.type
_entity_poly.pdbx_seq_one_letter_code
_entity_poly.pdbx_strand_id
1 'polypeptide(L)'
;MRLSQFHLRTTKETPADAELVSHQLMLRAGMLRKLAAGLYTWSPLGLRVMRKVENIVREEMNHAGAIELLMPTIQPRELWDETGRWQKFGGQLLKIKDRKEQEFCYSPTAEEAVTDFARQELSSYKQLPVNFYQIQTKFRDEIRPRFGVMRAREFLMKDAYSFHLTDEDLAREYKNMHAAYTRIFTRLGLQFRAVQADSGAIGGDASQEFQVLADSGEDAIVFSTASDYAANMETATAAAPGPRPAAADALQKVSTPTQKTCEDVAALLGIPLARTVKSVAVMTDDGFVLALVRGDHGVNEIKLAKVPGLADYRMASEAEILEHLCSEPGFLGPLGPKKPIRVVADREVAAMADFVIGANEAGFHIAGVNWGRDLPEPDVVADIRNVVAGDRAVDGGELRIARGIEVGHVFQLGRKYSEAMQFTVLDENGKAVVPAMGCYGIGVTRIVAAAIEQNHDAAGILWPEPMAPWQVAICPINPKNDAAVNDAVQSLYDELAAAGIEAVIDDRGLRPGPMFADIELIGIPHRVVVSERGLAAGTFEYRARNAAEAENLDRDGLLKRLAG
;
A
#
# COMPACT_ATOMS: atom_id res chain seq x y z
N MET A 1 -5.46 22.73 26.91
CA MET A 1 -6.46 22.89 25.83
C MET A 1 -7.83 22.59 26.42
N ARG A 2 -8.88 23.32 26.02
CA ARG A 2 -10.26 23.13 26.48
C ARG A 2 -11.14 22.71 25.30
N LEU A 3 -11.92 21.63 25.44
CA LEU A 3 -12.77 21.16 24.34
C LEU A 3 -13.93 22.11 24.02
N SER A 4 -14.35 22.96 24.97
CA SER A 4 -15.31 24.04 24.70
C SER A 4 -14.77 25.09 23.70
N GLN A 5 -13.45 25.22 23.60
CA GLN A 5 -12.74 26.16 22.72
C GLN A 5 -12.15 25.47 21.49
N PHE A 6 -12.23 24.15 21.42
CA PHE A 6 -11.74 23.36 20.31
C PHE A 6 -12.87 22.96 19.37
N HIS A 7 -12.64 23.01 18.06
CA HIS A 7 -13.62 22.48 17.12
C HIS A 7 -13.67 20.95 17.23
N LEU A 8 -14.72 20.43 17.86
CA LEU A 8 -15.04 19.01 17.89
C LEU A 8 -16.52 18.79 17.54
N ARG A 9 -16.76 18.06 16.46
CA ARG A 9 -18.12 17.66 16.03
C ARG A 9 -18.15 16.17 15.74
N THR A 10 -18.49 15.39 16.75
CA THR A 10 -18.71 13.94 16.63
C THR A 10 -20.10 13.65 16.04
N THR A 11 -20.26 12.49 15.39
CA THR A 11 -21.55 11.99 14.91
C THR A 11 -21.75 10.54 15.34
N LYS A 12 -23.00 10.18 15.67
CA LYS A 12 -23.37 8.80 16.01
C LYS A 12 -23.56 7.93 14.77
N GLU A 13 -24.09 8.53 13.72
CA GLU A 13 -24.38 7.83 12.48
C GLU A 13 -23.12 7.68 11.62
N THR A 14 -22.94 6.47 11.11
CA THR A 14 -21.95 6.16 10.07
C THR A 14 -22.54 6.53 8.72
N PRO A 15 -21.86 7.37 7.90
CA PRO A 15 -22.30 7.64 6.54
C PRO A 15 -22.34 6.36 5.69
N ALA A 16 -23.39 6.19 4.90
CA ALA A 16 -23.63 4.96 4.12
C ALA A 16 -22.56 4.71 3.03
N ASP A 17 -21.81 5.74 2.62
CA ASP A 17 -20.72 5.64 1.64
C ASP A 17 -19.35 5.32 2.26
N ALA A 18 -19.29 5.08 3.58
CA ALA A 18 -18.06 4.71 4.28
C ALA A 18 -17.96 3.19 4.48
N GLU A 19 -17.20 2.53 3.61
CA GLU A 19 -17.04 1.05 3.64
C GLU A 19 -16.08 0.57 4.74
N LEU A 20 -14.88 1.16 4.84
CA LEU A 20 -13.85 0.73 5.80
C LEU A 20 -13.99 1.39 7.17
N VAL A 21 -13.59 0.66 8.22
CA VAL A 21 -13.79 1.06 9.62
C VAL A 21 -13.08 2.38 9.94
N SER A 22 -11.85 2.57 9.47
CA SER A 22 -11.12 3.83 9.62
C SER A 22 -11.86 5.00 8.98
N HIS A 23 -12.42 4.84 7.79
CA HIS A 23 -13.18 5.90 7.14
C HIS A 23 -14.44 6.26 7.95
N GLN A 24 -15.16 5.24 8.43
CA GLN A 24 -16.33 5.44 9.29
C GLN A 24 -15.97 6.17 10.59
N LEU A 25 -14.90 5.73 11.27
CA LEU A 25 -14.44 6.31 12.52
C LEU A 25 -13.90 7.72 12.33
N MET A 26 -13.14 8.01 11.27
CA MET A 26 -12.63 9.36 10.99
C MET A 26 -13.76 10.36 10.72
N LEU A 27 -14.85 9.94 10.06
CA LEU A 27 -16.04 10.79 9.87
C LEU A 27 -16.78 11.00 11.20
N ARG A 28 -17.02 9.92 11.95
CA ARG A 28 -17.72 9.91 13.24
C ARG A 28 -17.00 10.69 14.34
N ALA A 29 -15.68 10.53 14.45
CA ALA A 29 -14.82 11.28 15.36
C ALA A 29 -14.69 12.77 14.95
N GLY A 30 -15.17 13.13 13.76
CA GLY A 30 -15.10 14.49 13.26
C GLY A 30 -13.74 14.88 12.73
N MET A 31 -12.86 13.93 12.39
CA MET A 31 -11.52 14.17 11.82
C MET A 31 -11.59 14.63 10.37
N LEU A 32 -12.57 14.12 9.60
CA LEU A 32 -12.71 14.39 8.17
C LEU A 32 -14.11 14.89 7.82
N ARG A 33 -14.17 15.71 6.76
CA ARG A 33 -15.40 16.04 6.04
C ARG A 33 -15.16 15.89 4.54
N LYS A 34 -16.06 15.18 3.86
CA LYS A 34 -16.01 15.01 2.41
C LYS A 34 -16.33 16.35 1.75
N LEU A 35 -15.42 16.84 0.92
CA LEU A 35 -15.63 18.03 0.07
C LEU A 35 -16.11 17.61 -1.32
N ALA A 36 -15.50 16.56 -1.88
CA ALA A 36 -15.92 15.87 -3.10
C ALA A 36 -15.46 14.40 -3.06
N ALA A 37 -15.74 13.63 -4.11
CA ALA A 37 -15.21 12.27 -4.23
C ALA A 37 -13.67 12.29 -4.18
N GLY A 38 -13.09 11.59 -3.20
CA GLY A 38 -11.64 11.55 -2.97
C GLY A 38 -11.01 12.86 -2.48
N LEU A 39 -11.79 13.87 -2.07
CA LEU A 39 -11.29 15.14 -1.54
C LEU A 39 -11.88 15.38 -0.15
N TYR A 40 -11.01 15.51 0.86
CA TYR A 40 -11.41 15.61 2.26
C TYR A 40 -10.81 16.83 2.95
N THR A 41 -11.65 17.56 3.67
CA THR A 41 -11.20 18.55 4.64
C THR A 41 -10.80 17.85 5.93
N TRP A 42 -9.56 18.05 6.35
CA TRP A 42 -9.06 17.65 7.66
C TRP A 42 -9.49 18.68 8.71
N SER A 43 -10.33 18.29 9.65
CA SER A 43 -10.71 19.15 10.77
C SER A 43 -9.54 19.35 11.73
N PRO A 44 -9.62 20.28 12.70
CA PRO A 44 -8.57 20.46 13.70
C PRO A 44 -8.15 19.17 14.42
N LEU A 45 -9.08 18.24 14.70
CA LEU A 45 -8.74 16.95 15.32
C LEU A 45 -7.89 16.09 14.38
N GLY A 46 -8.35 15.92 13.14
CA GLY A 46 -7.64 15.12 12.14
C GLY A 46 -6.28 15.72 11.78
N LEU A 47 -6.23 17.04 11.61
CA LEU A 47 -5.00 17.78 11.32
C LEU A 47 -3.98 17.63 12.45
N ARG A 48 -4.41 17.66 13.72
CA ARG A 48 -3.50 17.46 14.86
C ARG A 48 -2.82 16.09 14.83
N VAL A 49 -3.58 15.03 14.55
CA VAL A 49 -3.03 13.67 14.40
C VAL A 49 -2.10 13.58 13.19
N MET A 50 -2.53 14.12 12.04
CA MET A 50 -1.70 14.14 10.82
C MET A 50 -0.36 14.84 11.05
N ARG A 51 -0.33 15.97 11.79
CA ARG A 51 0.92 16.69 12.11
C ARG A 51 1.84 15.91 13.05
N LYS A 52 1.31 15.08 13.96
CA LYS A 52 2.14 14.19 14.79
C LYS A 52 2.85 13.13 13.93
N VAL A 53 2.12 12.52 13.00
CA VAL A 53 2.71 11.57 12.03
C VAL A 53 3.79 12.27 11.19
N GLU A 54 3.46 13.44 10.66
CA GLU A 54 4.38 14.25 9.86
C GLU A 54 5.67 14.58 10.61
N ASN A 55 5.56 14.96 11.89
CA ASN A 55 6.72 15.31 12.70
C ASN A 55 7.65 14.11 12.93
N ILE A 56 7.11 12.92 13.22
CA ILE A 56 7.92 11.70 13.35
C ILE A 56 8.62 11.37 12.03
N VAL A 57 7.91 11.49 10.91
CA VAL A 57 8.50 11.31 9.58
C VAL A 57 9.66 12.30 9.37
N ARG A 58 9.44 13.59 9.63
CA ARG A 58 10.45 14.66 9.50
C ARG A 58 11.68 14.39 10.37
N GLU A 59 11.49 14.04 11.63
CA GLU A 59 12.57 13.74 12.56
C GLU A 59 13.45 12.58 12.07
N GLU A 60 12.83 11.49 11.59
CA GLU A 60 13.59 10.32 11.13
C GLU A 60 14.26 10.52 9.77
N MET A 61 13.66 11.31 8.88
CA MET A 61 14.28 11.72 7.62
C MET A 61 15.51 12.60 7.89
N ASN A 62 15.38 13.58 8.79
CA ASN A 62 16.49 14.44 9.20
C ASN A 62 17.60 13.64 9.89
N HIS A 63 17.24 12.69 10.78
CA HIS A 63 18.18 11.78 11.42
C HIS A 63 18.92 10.90 10.41
N ALA A 64 18.26 10.53 9.31
CA ALA A 64 18.88 9.77 8.21
C ALA A 64 19.76 10.64 7.29
N GLY A 65 19.85 11.95 7.52
CA GLY A 65 20.66 12.89 6.72
C GLY A 65 19.95 13.44 5.49
N ALA A 66 18.64 13.21 5.32
CA ALA A 66 17.87 13.82 4.24
C ALA A 66 17.54 15.29 4.56
N ILE A 67 17.48 16.12 3.53
CA ILE A 67 17.34 17.58 3.64
C ILE A 67 15.94 17.98 3.14
N GLU A 68 15.16 18.64 3.99
CA GLU A 68 13.81 19.08 3.63
C GLU A 68 13.86 20.30 2.68
N LEU A 69 13.10 20.22 1.60
CA LEU A 69 12.80 21.31 0.65
C LEU A 69 11.30 21.31 0.32
N LEU A 70 10.85 22.27 -0.48
CA LEU A 70 9.45 22.34 -0.91
C LEU A 70 9.35 22.70 -2.39
N MET A 71 8.83 21.78 -3.21
CA MET A 71 8.63 21.98 -4.64
C MET A 71 7.19 22.39 -4.97
N PRO A 72 6.98 23.20 -6.03
CA PRO A 72 5.64 23.49 -6.53
C PRO A 72 4.85 22.23 -6.92
N THR A 73 3.56 22.21 -6.58
CA THR A 73 2.62 21.16 -7.02
C THR A 73 2.20 21.33 -8.47
N ILE A 74 2.17 22.57 -8.96
CA ILE A 74 1.83 22.87 -10.35
C ILE A 74 3.10 22.81 -11.18
N GLN A 75 3.19 21.80 -12.05
CA GLN A 75 4.41 21.51 -12.81
C GLN A 75 4.17 21.64 -14.32
N PRO A 76 5.09 22.29 -15.05
CA PRO A 76 4.96 22.51 -16.49
C PRO A 76 5.00 21.18 -17.25
N ARG A 77 4.20 21.09 -18.33
CA ARG A 77 4.13 19.92 -19.20
C ARG A 77 5.51 19.53 -19.75
N GLU A 78 6.33 20.51 -20.06
CA GLU A 78 7.64 20.34 -20.70
C GLU A 78 8.54 19.37 -19.90
N LEU A 79 8.57 19.48 -18.57
CA LEU A 79 9.35 18.57 -17.72
C LEU A 79 8.87 17.12 -17.81
N TRP A 80 7.57 16.92 -17.95
CA TRP A 80 6.94 15.59 -18.05
C TRP A 80 7.04 14.99 -19.45
N ASP A 81 7.18 15.83 -20.47
CA ASP A 81 7.47 15.39 -21.83
C ASP A 81 8.93 14.92 -21.95
N GLU A 82 9.90 15.53 -21.25
CA GLU A 82 11.30 15.07 -21.21
C GLU A 82 11.42 13.59 -20.78
N THR A 83 10.62 13.17 -19.80
CA THR A 83 10.60 11.79 -19.29
C THR A 83 9.61 10.87 -20.01
N GLY A 84 8.80 11.44 -20.93
CA GLY A 84 7.69 10.78 -21.60
C GLY A 84 6.52 10.40 -20.67
N ARG A 85 6.55 10.81 -19.39
CA ARG A 85 5.52 10.44 -18.41
C ARG A 85 4.22 11.21 -18.59
N TRP A 86 4.21 12.34 -19.29
CA TRP A 86 2.96 13.07 -19.61
C TRP A 86 1.93 12.16 -20.30
N GLN A 87 2.38 11.22 -21.16
CA GLN A 87 1.49 10.26 -21.82
C GLN A 87 1.34 8.97 -21.02
N LYS A 88 2.46 8.43 -20.53
CA LYS A 88 2.48 7.13 -19.83
C LYS A 88 1.68 7.12 -18.54
N PHE A 89 1.59 8.25 -17.84
CA PHE A 89 0.80 8.37 -16.60
C PHE A 89 -0.73 8.35 -16.87
N GLY A 90 -1.14 8.58 -18.12
CA GLY A 90 -2.52 8.42 -18.57
C GLY A 90 -3.52 9.32 -17.84
N GLY A 91 -4.73 8.79 -17.62
CA GLY A 91 -5.86 9.53 -17.05
C GLY A 91 -5.70 9.88 -15.55
N GLN A 92 -4.72 9.32 -14.86
CA GLN A 92 -4.47 9.64 -13.45
C GLN A 92 -3.74 10.98 -13.27
N LEU A 93 -3.13 11.52 -14.33
CA LEU A 93 -2.45 12.81 -14.30
C LEU A 93 -3.47 13.94 -14.49
N LEU A 94 -3.70 14.75 -13.45
CA LEU A 94 -4.59 15.90 -13.56
C LEU A 94 -3.91 16.99 -14.40
N LYS A 95 -4.32 17.10 -15.67
CA LYS A 95 -3.84 18.11 -16.63
C LYS A 95 -4.69 19.37 -16.49
N ILE A 96 -4.03 20.52 -16.43
CA ILE A 96 -4.65 21.84 -16.28
C ILE A 96 -4.05 22.82 -17.28
N LYS A 97 -4.82 23.84 -17.65
CA LYS A 97 -4.36 24.94 -18.50
C LYS A 97 -4.47 26.26 -17.76
N ASP A 98 -3.49 27.13 -17.95
CA ASP A 98 -3.56 28.49 -17.46
C ASP A 98 -4.33 29.41 -18.42
N ARG A 99 -4.48 30.68 -18.06
CA ARG A 99 -5.15 31.71 -18.89
C ARG A 99 -4.46 32.04 -20.21
N LYS A 100 -3.24 31.53 -20.43
CA LYS A 100 -2.47 31.67 -21.68
C LYS A 100 -2.47 30.37 -22.49
N GLU A 101 -3.29 29.39 -22.10
CA GLU A 101 -3.36 28.05 -22.69
C GLU A 101 -2.06 27.23 -22.52
N GLN A 102 -1.19 27.61 -21.59
CA GLN A 102 -0.03 26.79 -21.23
C GLN A 102 -0.49 25.59 -20.39
N GLU A 103 0.06 24.41 -20.68
CA GLU A 103 -0.30 23.17 -20.02
C GLU A 103 0.59 22.86 -18.82
N PHE A 104 -0.05 22.47 -17.73
CA PHE A 104 0.60 22.03 -16.50
C PHE A 104 -0.09 20.76 -16.01
N CYS A 105 0.52 20.08 -15.04
CA CYS A 105 -0.17 19.09 -14.24
C CYS A 105 -0.18 19.51 -12.77
N TYR A 106 -1.16 18.99 -12.03
CA TYR A 106 -1.02 18.87 -10.59
C TYR A 106 -0.21 17.60 -10.30
N SER A 107 0.98 17.80 -9.74
CA SER A 107 1.97 16.78 -9.44
C SER A 107 1.40 15.58 -8.64
N PRO A 108 1.43 14.37 -9.20
CA PRO A 108 1.16 13.13 -8.46
C PRO A 108 2.39 12.60 -7.72
N THR A 109 3.56 13.07 -8.11
CA THR A 109 4.93 12.81 -7.61
C THR A 109 5.88 13.82 -8.30
N ALA A 110 7.15 13.90 -7.89
CA ALA A 110 8.05 15.00 -8.24
C ALA A 110 9.43 14.57 -8.76
N GLU A 111 9.58 13.39 -9.38
CA GLU A 111 10.86 12.95 -9.96
C GLU A 111 11.39 13.95 -11.00
N GLU A 112 10.52 14.49 -11.86
CA GLU A 112 10.88 15.50 -12.86
C GLU A 112 11.35 16.80 -12.22
N ALA A 113 10.56 17.33 -11.29
CA ALA A 113 10.82 18.63 -10.66
C ALA A 113 12.11 18.63 -9.83
N VAL A 114 12.39 17.54 -9.10
CA VAL A 114 13.62 17.44 -8.31
C VAL A 114 14.84 17.20 -9.19
N THR A 115 14.70 16.48 -10.31
CA THR A 115 15.79 16.30 -11.28
C THR A 115 16.12 17.61 -11.97
N ASP A 116 15.11 18.41 -12.31
CA ASP A 116 15.30 19.76 -12.86
C ASP A 116 16.01 20.70 -11.89
N PHE A 117 15.63 20.68 -10.61
CA PHE A 117 16.34 21.41 -9.56
C PHE A 117 17.79 20.91 -9.41
N ALA A 118 17.98 19.60 -9.35
CA ALA A 118 19.31 19.00 -9.17
C ALA A 118 20.25 19.31 -10.33
N ARG A 119 19.79 19.28 -11.59
CA ARG A 119 20.65 19.61 -12.75
C ARG A 119 21.09 21.08 -12.80
N GLN A 120 20.38 21.97 -12.10
CA GLN A 120 20.73 23.39 -12.01
C GLN A 120 21.71 23.67 -10.85
N GLU A 121 21.59 22.91 -9.75
CA GLU A 121 22.31 23.18 -8.49
C GLU A 121 23.52 22.24 -8.25
N LEU A 122 23.50 21.04 -8.81
CA LEU A 122 24.54 20.02 -8.62
C LEU A 122 25.41 19.93 -9.88
N SER A 123 26.69 20.28 -9.76
CA SER A 123 27.63 20.29 -10.88
C SER A 123 28.91 19.49 -10.62
N SER A 124 29.17 19.10 -9.37
CA SER A 124 30.40 18.39 -8.97
C SER A 124 30.10 17.20 -8.08
N TYR A 125 30.89 16.13 -8.23
CA TYR A 125 30.86 14.95 -7.35
C TYR A 125 31.00 15.29 -5.86
N LYS A 126 31.63 16.43 -5.51
CA LYS A 126 31.79 16.88 -4.12
C LYS A 126 30.46 17.23 -3.44
N GLN A 127 29.40 17.44 -4.22
CA GLN A 127 28.04 17.69 -3.74
C GLN A 127 27.23 16.40 -3.59
N LEU A 128 27.78 15.25 -3.98
CA LEU A 128 27.15 13.94 -3.90
C LEU A 128 27.84 13.06 -2.84
N PRO A 129 27.10 12.15 -2.17
CA PRO A 129 25.66 11.96 -2.23
C PRO A 129 24.87 13.10 -1.60
N VAL A 130 23.63 13.30 -2.07
CA VAL A 130 22.65 14.17 -1.42
C VAL A 130 21.27 13.54 -1.50
N ASN A 131 20.46 13.71 -0.46
CA ASN A 131 19.08 13.22 -0.39
C ASN A 131 18.16 14.37 0.01
N PHE A 132 17.27 14.76 -0.89
CA PHE A 132 16.28 15.80 -0.64
C PHE A 132 14.91 15.18 -0.38
N TYR A 133 14.09 15.79 0.47
CA TYR A 133 12.70 15.37 0.63
C TYR A 133 11.76 16.54 0.82
N GLN A 134 10.48 16.31 0.62
CA GLN A 134 9.42 17.25 0.97
C GLN A 134 8.26 16.51 1.62
N ILE A 135 7.42 17.23 2.36
CA ILE A 135 6.10 16.74 2.77
C ILE A 135 5.05 17.67 2.16
N GLN A 136 4.40 17.19 1.11
CA GLN A 136 3.63 18.06 0.22
C GLN A 136 2.44 17.32 -0.41
N THR A 137 1.37 18.07 -0.66
CA THR A 137 0.10 17.56 -1.18
C THR A 137 0.22 17.11 -2.63
N LYS A 138 -0.13 15.85 -2.90
CA LYS A 138 -0.15 15.27 -4.24
C LYS A 138 -1.58 15.14 -4.75
N PHE A 139 -1.71 15.09 -6.08
CA PHE A 139 -2.99 14.80 -6.73
C PHE A 139 -2.85 13.63 -7.71
N ARG A 140 -3.69 12.61 -7.56
CA ARG A 140 -3.87 11.52 -8.54
C ARG A 140 -5.36 11.44 -8.87
N ASP A 141 -5.74 11.59 -10.12
CA ASP A 141 -7.15 11.52 -10.53
C ASP A 141 -7.63 10.06 -10.59
N GLU A 142 -7.72 9.44 -9.41
CA GLU A 142 -8.15 8.07 -9.24
C GLU A 142 -9.57 7.89 -9.81
N ILE A 143 -9.73 6.90 -10.69
CA ILE A 143 -11.00 6.64 -11.40
C ILE A 143 -12.12 6.30 -10.41
N ARG A 144 -11.77 5.59 -9.33
CA ARG A 144 -12.68 5.18 -8.26
C ARG A 144 -12.08 5.49 -6.89
N PRO A 145 -12.16 6.74 -6.41
CA PRO A 145 -11.68 7.07 -5.08
C PRO A 145 -12.61 6.41 -4.05
N ARG A 146 -12.02 5.59 -3.18
CA ARG A 146 -12.72 4.78 -2.18
C ARG A 146 -11.94 4.76 -0.87
N PHE A 147 -12.52 4.19 0.18
CA PHE A 147 -11.81 3.92 1.44
C PHE A 147 -11.28 5.18 2.16
N GLY A 148 -12.03 6.29 2.07
CA GLY A 148 -11.65 7.53 2.75
C GLY A 148 -10.34 8.10 2.21
N VAL A 149 -9.38 8.31 3.10
CA VAL A 149 -8.05 8.87 2.78
C VAL A 149 -7.04 7.80 2.37
N MET A 150 -7.38 6.51 2.38
CA MET A 150 -6.50 5.46 1.88
C MET A 150 -6.30 5.54 0.37
N ARG A 151 -7.39 5.83 -0.35
CA ARG A 151 -7.40 5.96 -1.82
C ARG A 151 -8.16 7.21 -2.25
N ALA A 152 -7.64 8.35 -1.80
CA ALA A 152 -8.10 9.69 -2.14
C ALA A 152 -7.44 10.20 -3.43
N ARG A 153 -8.00 11.28 -4.00
CA ARG A 153 -7.40 11.98 -5.14
C ARG A 153 -6.38 13.00 -4.69
N GLU A 154 -6.67 13.73 -3.63
CA GLU A 154 -5.72 14.65 -2.98
C GLU A 154 -5.27 14.07 -1.64
N PHE A 155 -3.96 13.99 -1.42
CA PHE A 155 -3.38 13.38 -0.22
C PHE A 155 -2.01 13.96 0.12
N LEU A 156 -1.60 13.88 1.39
CA LEU A 156 -0.28 14.34 1.83
C LEU A 156 0.72 13.20 1.68
N MET A 157 1.81 13.45 0.99
CA MET A 157 2.89 12.50 0.81
C MET A 157 4.20 13.14 1.25
N LYS A 158 5.01 12.35 1.96
CA LYS A 158 6.44 12.60 2.04
C LYS A 158 7.08 11.91 0.85
N ASP A 159 7.81 12.62 0.02
CA ASP A 159 8.57 12.08 -1.11
C ASP A 159 10.01 12.58 -1.03
N ALA A 160 10.96 11.65 -1.13
CA ALA A 160 12.38 11.90 -1.02
C ALA A 160 13.12 11.35 -2.25
N TYR A 161 14.21 12.01 -2.63
CA TYR A 161 14.96 11.75 -3.84
C TYR A 161 16.44 11.92 -3.56
N SER A 162 17.22 10.87 -3.81
CA SER A 162 18.66 10.87 -3.58
C SER A 162 19.43 10.77 -4.88
N PHE A 163 20.60 11.40 -4.93
CA PHE A 163 21.46 11.48 -6.10
C PHE A 163 22.86 10.97 -5.77
N HIS A 164 23.39 10.11 -6.64
CA HIS A 164 24.57 9.30 -6.36
C HIS A 164 25.51 9.25 -7.57
N LEU A 165 26.82 9.22 -7.30
CA LEU A 165 27.80 9.06 -8.36
C LEU A 165 27.86 7.60 -8.87
N THR A 166 27.69 6.63 -7.96
CA THR A 166 27.79 5.20 -8.26
C THR A 166 26.59 4.42 -7.74
N ASP A 167 26.40 3.21 -8.28
CA ASP A 167 25.28 2.36 -7.92
C ASP A 167 25.45 1.76 -6.51
N GLU A 168 26.69 1.58 -6.05
CA GLU A 168 26.99 1.16 -4.67
C GLU A 168 26.57 2.23 -3.65
N ASP A 169 26.75 3.51 -3.99
CA ASP A 169 26.35 4.64 -3.16
C ASP A 169 24.82 4.77 -3.10
N LEU A 170 24.13 4.55 -4.22
CA LEU A 170 22.67 4.42 -4.28
C LEU A 170 22.18 3.24 -3.42
N ALA A 171 22.81 2.06 -3.54
CA ALA A 171 22.43 0.89 -2.74
C ALA A 171 22.64 1.10 -1.24
N ARG A 172 23.66 1.88 -0.83
CA ARG A 172 23.86 2.29 0.56
C ARG A 172 22.72 3.19 1.04
N GLU A 173 22.36 4.21 0.25
CA GLU A 173 21.30 5.15 0.62
C GLU A 173 19.91 4.49 0.64
N TYR A 174 19.66 3.54 -0.27
CA TYR A 174 18.48 2.70 -0.25
C TYR A 174 18.31 1.96 1.09
N LYS A 175 19.40 1.36 1.60
CA LYS A 175 19.40 0.71 2.93
C LYS A 175 19.20 1.71 4.08
N ASN A 176 19.77 2.91 3.96
CA ASN A 176 19.56 3.99 4.92
C ASN A 176 18.07 4.39 4.99
N MET A 177 17.41 4.57 3.84
CA MET A 177 15.99 4.90 3.75
C MET A 177 15.09 3.75 4.21
N HIS A 178 15.42 2.50 3.88
CA HIS A 178 14.73 1.34 4.44
C HIS A 178 14.79 1.33 5.98
N ALA A 179 15.96 1.59 6.57
CA ALA A 179 16.13 1.69 8.01
C ALA A 179 15.37 2.88 8.61
N ALA A 180 15.36 4.04 7.94
CA ALA A 180 14.59 5.20 8.37
C ALA A 180 13.09 4.92 8.40
N TYR A 181 12.56 4.25 7.37
CA TYR A 181 11.15 3.88 7.30
C TYR A 181 10.78 2.88 8.38
N THR A 182 11.66 1.89 8.61
CA THR A 182 11.52 0.95 9.71
C THR A 182 11.41 1.67 11.06
N ARG A 183 12.27 2.67 11.31
CA ARG A 183 12.20 3.50 12.54
C ARG A 183 10.91 4.32 12.59
N ILE A 184 10.49 4.96 11.49
CA ILE A 184 9.24 5.73 11.40
C ILE A 184 8.05 4.86 11.81
N PHE A 185 7.84 3.73 11.14
CA PHE A 185 6.67 2.89 11.40
C PHE A 185 6.71 2.21 12.77
N THR A 186 7.90 1.88 13.28
CA THR A 186 8.09 1.39 14.66
C THR A 186 7.74 2.48 15.68
N ARG A 187 8.23 3.71 15.49
CA ARG A 187 7.91 4.86 16.37
C ARG A 187 6.44 5.26 16.31
N LEU A 188 5.76 5.00 15.19
CA LEU A 188 4.31 5.17 15.07
C LEU A 188 3.51 4.04 15.71
N GLY A 189 4.17 2.99 16.22
CA GLY A 189 3.52 1.86 16.90
C GLY A 189 2.71 0.96 15.96
N LEU A 190 3.10 0.86 14.68
CA LEU A 190 2.40 0.06 13.69
C LEU A 190 3.02 -1.34 13.57
N GLN A 191 2.19 -2.35 13.32
CA GLN A 191 2.66 -3.66 12.84
C GLN A 191 2.75 -3.63 11.32
N PHE A 192 3.96 -3.74 10.79
CA PHE A 192 4.23 -3.61 9.36
C PHE A 192 5.27 -4.63 8.88
N ARG A 193 5.34 -4.80 7.56
CA ARG A 193 6.37 -5.58 6.86
C ARG A 193 6.89 -4.82 5.66
N ALA A 194 8.20 -4.88 5.44
CA ALA A 194 8.80 -4.51 4.16
C ALA A 194 8.72 -5.71 3.22
N VAL A 195 8.19 -5.53 2.02
CA VAL A 195 7.94 -6.60 1.04
C VAL A 195 8.58 -6.22 -0.29
N GLN A 196 9.16 -7.17 -1.01
CA GLN A 196 9.62 -6.94 -2.38
C GLN A 196 8.43 -6.60 -3.28
N ALA A 197 8.58 -5.61 -4.13
CA ALA A 197 7.49 -5.06 -4.93
C ALA A 197 7.89 -4.85 -6.39
N ASP A 198 6.90 -4.63 -7.25
CA ASP A 198 7.16 -4.22 -8.63
C ASP A 198 7.60 -2.75 -8.66
N SER A 199 8.39 -2.37 -9.66
CA SER A 199 8.83 -0.98 -9.83
C SER A 199 7.82 -0.12 -10.61
N GLY A 200 6.84 -0.74 -11.27
CA GLY A 200 5.74 -0.10 -11.97
C GLY A 200 6.15 0.99 -12.96
N ALA A 201 5.28 1.99 -13.12
CA ALA A 201 5.50 3.13 -14.02
C ALA A 201 6.63 4.09 -13.54
N ILE A 202 6.93 4.07 -12.24
CA ILE A 202 8.05 4.82 -11.64
C ILE A 202 9.38 4.30 -12.22
N GLY A 203 9.50 2.98 -12.42
CA GLY A 203 10.68 2.30 -12.94
C GLY A 203 11.77 2.08 -11.88
N GLY A 204 12.81 1.31 -12.23
CA GLY A 204 13.91 0.97 -11.33
C GLY A 204 14.14 -0.53 -11.16
N ASP A 205 15.31 -0.90 -10.64
CA ASP A 205 15.78 -2.30 -10.59
C ASP A 205 15.49 -3.00 -9.25
N ALA A 206 15.30 -2.21 -8.18
CA ALA A 206 14.97 -2.72 -6.85
C ALA A 206 13.90 -1.85 -6.18
N SER A 207 12.89 -2.50 -5.60
CA SER A 207 11.66 -1.89 -5.13
C SER A 207 11.14 -2.64 -3.90
N GLN A 208 10.85 -1.91 -2.80
CA GLN A 208 10.25 -2.48 -1.59
C GLN A 208 9.12 -1.60 -1.08
N GLU A 209 7.97 -2.23 -0.83
CA GLU A 209 6.81 -1.62 -0.20
C GLU A 209 6.84 -1.85 1.31
N PHE A 210 6.40 -0.87 2.08
CA PHE A 210 6.12 -0.97 3.50
C PHE A 210 4.63 -1.09 3.71
N GLN A 211 4.21 -2.24 4.22
CA GLN A 211 2.83 -2.65 4.30
C GLN A 211 2.40 -2.76 5.77
N VAL A 212 1.40 -1.97 6.18
CA VAL A 212 0.76 -2.14 7.49
C VAL A 212 -0.18 -3.34 7.41
N LEU A 213 -0.05 -4.28 8.33
CA LEU A 213 -0.86 -5.50 8.34
C LEU A 213 -2.28 -5.17 8.81
N ALA A 214 -3.25 -5.37 7.92
CA ALA A 214 -4.67 -5.16 8.17
C ALA A 214 -5.50 -5.96 7.17
N ASP A 215 -6.56 -6.63 7.64
CA ASP A 215 -7.45 -7.44 6.79
C ASP A 215 -8.14 -6.64 5.67
N SER A 216 -8.31 -5.33 5.90
CA SER A 216 -8.87 -4.37 4.96
C SER A 216 -7.87 -3.88 3.89
N GLY A 217 -6.61 -4.30 3.96
CA GLY A 217 -5.58 -3.97 2.98
C GLY A 217 -5.97 -4.37 1.56
N GLU A 218 -5.57 -3.58 0.56
CA GLU A 218 -5.80 -3.88 -0.86
C GLU A 218 -4.76 -4.89 -1.41
N ASP A 219 -3.57 -4.93 -0.81
CA ASP A 219 -2.45 -5.75 -1.27
C ASP A 219 -2.45 -7.12 -0.61
N ALA A 220 -2.10 -8.14 -1.39
CA ALA A 220 -1.83 -9.48 -0.87
C ALA A 220 -0.32 -9.63 -0.68
N ILE A 221 0.09 -9.88 0.56
CA ILE A 221 1.49 -10.02 0.95
C ILE A 221 1.78 -11.48 1.16
N VAL A 222 2.80 -11.97 0.49
CA VAL A 222 3.27 -13.33 0.59
C VAL A 222 4.52 -13.32 1.47
N PHE A 223 4.58 -14.20 2.47
CA PHE A 223 5.75 -14.34 3.33
C PHE A 223 6.05 -15.80 3.65
N SER A 224 7.34 -16.10 3.85
CA SER A 224 7.79 -17.44 4.22
C SER A 224 7.64 -17.69 5.73
N THR A 225 7.41 -18.95 6.11
CA THR A 225 7.47 -19.39 7.50
C THR A 225 8.89 -19.66 8.00
N ALA A 226 9.89 -19.73 7.11
CA ALA A 226 11.26 -20.15 7.44
C ALA A 226 12.30 -19.02 7.40
N SER A 227 11.98 -17.87 6.79
CA SER A 227 12.88 -16.72 6.69
C SER A 227 12.13 -15.39 6.67
N ASP A 228 12.85 -14.28 6.53
CA ASP A 228 12.31 -12.94 6.34
C ASP A 228 11.82 -12.68 4.89
N TYR A 229 11.74 -13.71 4.05
CA TYR A 229 11.19 -13.56 2.69
C TYR A 229 9.76 -13.02 2.76
N ALA A 230 9.56 -11.88 2.10
CA ALA A 230 8.29 -11.21 2.00
C ALA A 230 8.21 -10.47 0.66
N ALA A 231 7.11 -10.64 -0.07
CA ALA A 231 6.89 -10.05 -1.39
C ALA A 231 5.41 -9.72 -1.59
N ASN A 232 5.13 -8.70 -2.39
CA ASN A 232 3.80 -8.49 -2.94
C ASN A 232 3.43 -9.70 -3.82
N MET A 233 2.16 -10.11 -3.85
CA MET A 233 1.65 -11.18 -4.71
C MET A 233 2.10 -11.02 -6.17
N GLU A 234 2.21 -9.78 -6.64
CA GLU A 234 2.65 -9.44 -8.00
C GLU A 234 4.08 -9.91 -8.30
N THR A 235 4.96 -9.98 -7.29
CA THR A 235 6.37 -10.36 -7.43
C THR A 235 6.75 -11.65 -6.70
N ALA A 236 5.87 -12.18 -5.86
CA ALA A 236 6.12 -13.36 -5.04
C ALA A 236 6.42 -14.59 -5.90
N THR A 237 7.43 -15.37 -5.52
CA THR A 237 7.85 -16.57 -6.26
C THR A 237 7.79 -17.80 -5.37
N ALA A 238 7.28 -18.89 -5.91
CA ALA A 238 7.35 -20.21 -5.29
C ALA A 238 8.61 -20.96 -5.76
N ALA A 239 9.02 -21.97 -4.98
CA ALA A 239 10.06 -22.90 -5.37
C ALA A 239 9.70 -23.59 -6.69
N ALA A 240 10.71 -23.97 -7.47
CA ALA A 240 10.50 -24.71 -8.71
C ALA A 240 9.75 -26.04 -8.45
N PRO A 241 8.92 -26.49 -9.40
CA PRO A 241 8.23 -27.77 -9.29
C PRO A 241 9.22 -28.93 -9.27
N GLY A 242 8.73 -30.09 -8.84
CA GLY A 242 9.46 -31.34 -8.95
C GLY A 242 9.68 -31.78 -10.41
N PRO A 243 10.43 -32.87 -10.64
CA PRO A 243 10.61 -33.43 -11.98
C PRO A 243 9.27 -33.88 -12.59
N ARG A 244 9.11 -33.68 -13.90
CA ARG A 244 7.92 -34.09 -14.65
C ARG A 244 7.73 -35.61 -14.56
N PRO A 245 6.54 -36.11 -14.16
CA PRO A 245 6.24 -37.53 -14.20
C PRO A 245 6.23 -38.10 -15.62
N ALA A 246 6.35 -39.42 -15.76
CA ALA A 246 6.16 -40.09 -17.04
C ALA A 246 4.67 -40.17 -17.41
N ALA A 247 4.37 -40.08 -18.71
CA ALA A 247 3.02 -40.21 -19.23
C ALA A 247 2.43 -41.60 -18.92
N ALA A 248 1.27 -41.63 -18.27
CA ALA A 248 0.57 -42.86 -17.89
C ALA A 248 -0.78 -43.02 -18.61
N ASP A 249 -1.47 -41.92 -18.92
CA ASP A 249 -2.82 -41.94 -19.48
C ASP A 249 -2.79 -41.84 -21.01
N ALA A 250 -3.75 -42.50 -21.66
CA ALA A 250 -3.97 -42.35 -23.09
C ALA A 250 -4.68 -41.02 -23.39
N LEU A 251 -4.32 -40.40 -24.52
CA LEU A 251 -4.96 -39.18 -25.00
C LEU A 251 -6.44 -39.46 -25.33
N GLN A 252 -7.36 -38.73 -24.70
CA GLN A 252 -8.79 -38.92 -24.90
C GLN A 252 -9.54 -37.60 -25.01
N LYS A 253 -10.37 -37.46 -26.05
CA LYS A 253 -11.36 -36.37 -26.13
C LYS A 253 -12.55 -36.69 -25.22
N VAL A 254 -12.90 -35.76 -24.33
CA VAL A 254 -13.97 -35.90 -23.33
C VAL A 254 -15.04 -34.84 -23.54
N SER A 255 -16.31 -35.23 -23.36
CA SER A 255 -17.45 -34.32 -23.51
C SER A 255 -17.64 -33.50 -22.23
N THR A 256 -17.66 -32.18 -22.40
CA THR A 256 -17.81 -31.15 -21.36
C THR A 256 -18.81 -30.10 -21.87
N PRO A 257 -20.07 -30.48 -22.14
CA PRO A 257 -20.99 -29.69 -22.96
C PRO A 257 -21.27 -28.29 -22.42
N THR A 258 -21.17 -28.09 -21.10
CA THR A 258 -21.47 -26.81 -20.44
C THR A 258 -20.34 -26.31 -19.55
N GLN A 259 -19.32 -27.12 -19.29
CA GLN A 259 -18.24 -26.82 -18.34
C GLN A 259 -17.21 -25.94 -19.03
N LYS A 260 -17.13 -24.67 -18.62
CA LYS A 260 -16.21 -23.66 -19.16
C LYS A 260 -15.08 -23.29 -18.20
N THR A 261 -15.16 -23.73 -16.95
CA THR A 261 -14.14 -23.47 -15.91
C THR A 261 -13.34 -24.73 -15.62
N CYS A 262 -12.10 -24.58 -15.17
CA CYS A 262 -11.27 -25.70 -14.77
C CYS A 262 -11.90 -26.49 -13.61
N GLU A 263 -12.54 -25.79 -12.69
CA GLU A 263 -13.27 -26.31 -11.54
C GLU A 263 -14.42 -27.22 -12.00
N ASP A 264 -15.25 -26.74 -12.93
CA ASP A 264 -16.38 -27.52 -13.44
C ASP A 264 -15.92 -28.75 -14.24
N VAL A 265 -14.83 -28.63 -15.01
CA VAL A 265 -14.24 -29.74 -15.77
C VAL A 265 -13.65 -30.78 -14.82
N ALA A 266 -12.89 -30.35 -13.82
CA ALA A 266 -12.31 -31.24 -12.82
C ALA A 266 -13.41 -31.99 -12.05
N ALA A 267 -14.47 -31.29 -11.65
CA ALA A 267 -15.62 -31.87 -10.96
C ALA A 267 -16.36 -32.89 -11.83
N LEU A 268 -16.61 -32.60 -13.10
CA LEU A 268 -17.27 -33.52 -14.03
C LEU A 268 -16.46 -34.80 -14.25
N LEU A 269 -15.14 -34.67 -14.40
CA LEU A 269 -14.24 -35.79 -14.68
C LEU A 269 -13.83 -36.55 -13.40
N GLY A 270 -14.17 -36.05 -12.21
CA GLY A 270 -13.79 -36.65 -10.94
C GLY A 270 -12.28 -36.64 -10.68
N ILE A 271 -11.58 -35.59 -11.15
CA ILE A 271 -10.13 -35.45 -11.02
C ILE A 271 -9.75 -34.25 -10.14
N PRO A 272 -8.54 -34.21 -9.56
CA PRO A 272 -8.05 -33.01 -8.88
C PRO A 272 -7.95 -31.82 -9.85
N LEU A 273 -8.26 -30.61 -9.36
CA LEU A 273 -8.12 -29.37 -10.13
C LEU A 273 -6.69 -29.15 -10.66
N ALA A 274 -5.68 -29.63 -9.93
CA ALA A 274 -4.28 -29.60 -10.34
C ALA A 274 -3.98 -30.44 -11.61
N ARG A 275 -4.91 -31.28 -12.09
CA ARG A 275 -4.78 -32.00 -13.37
C ARG A 275 -5.29 -31.22 -14.57
N THR A 276 -5.98 -30.10 -14.38
CA THR A 276 -6.44 -29.26 -15.50
C THR A 276 -5.47 -28.12 -15.77
N VAL A 277 -5.51 -27.57 -16.97
CA VAL A 277 -4.69 -26.42 -17.40
C VAL A 277 -5.61 -25.35 -17.93
N LYS A 278 -5.46 -24.14 -17.41
CA LYS A 278 -6.17 -22.93 -17.83
C LYS A 278 -5.39 -22.25 -18.96
N SER A 279 -6.09 -21.93 -20.03
CA SER A 279 -5.52 -21.24 -21.20
C SER A 279 -6.03 -19.81 -21.27
N VAL A 280 -5.10 -18.84 -21.20
CA VAL A 280 -5.38 -17.40 -21.35
C VAL A 280 -4.86 -16.95 -22.70
N ALA A 281 -5.78 -16.53 -23.57
CA ALA A 281 -5.48 -16.08 -24.92
C ALA A 281 -5.18 -14.58 -24.94
N VAL A 282 -3.99 -14.22 -25.40
CA VAL A 282 -3.55 -12.83 -25.53
C VAL A 282 -3.04 -12.55 -26.94
N MET A 283 -3.04 -11.28 -27.32
CA MET A 283 -2.57 -10.80 -28.60
C MET A 283 -1.47 -9.75 -28.39
N THR A 284 -0.42 -9.85 -29.20
CA THR A 284 0.65 -8.86 -29.29
C THR A 284 0.88 -8.46 -30.74
N ASP A 285 1.76 -7.49 -30.98
CA ASP A 285 2.17 -7.10 -32.33
C ASP A 285 2.85 -8.26 -33.10
N ASP A 286 3.45 -9.21 -32.38
CA ASP A 286 4.09 -10.40 -32.94
C ASP A 286 3.10 -11.56 -33.20
N GLY A 287 1.86 -11.47 -32.69
CA GLY A 287 0.79 -12.42 -32.97
C GLY A 287 0.10 -13.02 -31.74
N PHE A 288 -0.62 -14.11 -31.95
CA PHE A 288 -1.46 -14.77 -30.96
C PHE A 288 -0.63 -15.63 -29.99
N VAL A 289 -0.84 -15.43 -28.69
CA VAL A 289 -0.13 -16.15 -27.63
C VAL A 289 -1.14 -16.83 -26.69
N LEU A 290 -0.85 -18.07 -26.32
CA LEU A 290 -1.61 -18.82 -25.32
C LEU A 290 -0.75 -19.01 -24.05
N ALA A 291 -1.11 -18.30 -22.99
CA ALA A 291 -0.49 -18.43 -21.68
C ALA A 291 -1.18 -19.54 -20.87
N LEU A 292 -0.40 -20.50 -20.34
CA LEU A 292 -0.90 -21.69 -19.67
C LEU A 292 -0.52 -21.71 -18.20
N VAL A 293 -1.52 -21.81 -17.31
CA VAL A 293 -1.33 -22.05 -15.86
C VAL A 293 -2.12 -23.27 -15.41
N ARG A 294 -1.72 -23.91 -14.32
CA ARG A 294 -2.47 -25.04 -13.74
C ARG A 294 -3.87 -24.57 -13.31
N GLY A 295 -4.86 -25.45 -13.31
CA GLY A 295 -6.27 -25.09 -13.09
C GLY A 295 -6.55 -24.34 -11.79
N ASP A 296 -5.83 -24.71 -10.73
CA ASP A 296 -5.85 -24.14 -9.38
C ASP A 296 -5.01 -22.86 -9.24
N HIS A 297 -4.39 -22.38 -10.32
CA HIS A 297 -3.61 -21.15 -10.36
C HIS A 297 -4.32 -20.06 -11.18
N GLY A 298 -3.99 -18.80 -10.83
CA GLY A 298 -4.33 -17.62 -11.61
C GLY A 298 -3.09 -17.08 -12.33
N VAL A 299 -3.28 -16.56 -13.55
CA VAL A 299 -2.23 -15.84 -14.26
C VAL A 299 -1.91 -14.55 -13.49
N ASN A 300 -0.62 -14.28 -13.31
CA ASN A 300 -0.12 -13.03 -12.81
C ASN A 300 0.22 -12.12 -14.00
N GLU A 301 -0.57 -11.07 -14.18
CA GLU A 301 -0.47 -10.16 -15.33
C GLU A 301 0.87 -9.42 -15.38
N ILE A 302 1.41 -9.04 -14.21
CA ILE A 302 2.70 -8.34 -14.08
C ILE A 302 3.85 -9.25 -14.51
N LYS A 303 3.83 -10.50 -14.07
CA LYS A 303 4.84 -11.49 -14.47
C LYS A 303 4.71 -11.86 -15.94
N LEU A 304 3.48 -12.00 -16.45
CA LEU A 304 3.24 -12.29 -17.85
C LEU A 304 3.78 -11.16 -18.75
N ALA A 305 3.59 -9.90 -18.38
CA ALA A 305 4.11 -8.74 -19.11
C ALA A 305 5.65 -8.71 -19.18
N LYS A 306 6.35 -9.32 -18.21
CA LYS A 306 7.81 -9.42 -18.19
C LYS A 306 8.37 -10.52 -19.11
N VAL A 307 7.51 -11.37 -19.68
CA VAL A 307 7.95 -12.36 -20.67
C VAL A 307 8.31 -11.63 -21.97
N PRO A 308 9.45 -11.94 -22.62
CA PRO A 308 9.86 -11.26 -23.85
C PRO A 308 8.77 -11.24 -24.92
N GLY A 309 8.46 -10.07 -25.46
CA GLY A 309 7.40 -9.86 -26.45
C GLY A 309 5.98 -9.74 -25.89
N LEU A 310 5.80 -9.74 -24.56
CA LEU A 310 4.49 -9.57 -23.91
C LEU A 310 4.36 -8.27 -23.11
N ALA A 311 5.24 -7.28 -23.23
CA ALA A 311 5.16 -6.06 -22.40
C ALA A 311 3.83 -5.30 -22.54
N ASP A 312 3.31 -5.18 -23.77
CA ASP A 312 2.10 -4.41 -24.11
C ASP A 312 0.98 -5.32 -24.67
N TYR A 313 0.88 -6.55 -24.16
CA TYR A 313 -0.15 -7.49 -24.61
C TYR A 313 -1.56 -6.97 -24.29
N ARG A 314 -2.54 -7.44 -25.06
CA ARG A 314 -3.97 -7.33 -24.72
C ARG A 314 -4.62 -8.70 -24.70
N MET A 315 -5.78 -8.80 -24.05
CA MET A 315 -6.62 -9.98 -24.20
C MET A 315 -7.02 -10.15 -25.67
N ALA A 316 -6.99 -11.40 -26.15
CA ALA A 316 -7.50 -11.73 -27.47
C ALA A 316 -9.02 -11.55 -27.51
N SER A 317 -9.54 -11.00 -28.60
CA SER A 317 -10.97 -10.91 -28.84
C SER A 317 -11.54 -12.27 -29.25
N GLU A 318 -12.86 -12.46 -29.10
CA GLU A 318 -13.53 -13.70 -29.53
C GLU A 318 -13.30 -14.00 -31.02
N ALA A 319 -13.25 -12.97 -31.87
CA ALA A 319 -12.99 -13.13 -33.30
C ALA A 319 -11.57 -13.70 -33.55
N GLU A 320 -10.57 -13.20 -32.82
CA GLU A 320 -9.18 -13.68 -32.94
C GLU A 320 -9.02 -15.09 -32.37
N ILE A 321 -9.71 -15.39 -31.27
CA ILE A 321 -9.76 -16.74 -30.68
C ILE A 321 -10.37 -17.72 -31.69
N LEU A 322 -11.49 -17.38 -32.31
CA LEU A 322 -12.13 -18.20 -33.34
C LEU A 322 -11.23 -18.40 -34.56
N GLU A 323 -10.51 -17.34 -34.96
CA GLU A 323 -9.59 -17.37 -36.09
C GLU A 323 -8.39 -18.31 -35.87
N HIS A 324 -7.81 -18.32 -34.66
CA HIS A 324 -6.61 -19.09 -34.34
C HIS A 324 -6.91 -20.48 -33.79
N LEU A 325 -7.99 -20.63 -33.02
CA LEU A 325 -8.31 -21.84 -32.27
C LEU A 325 -9.63 -22.49 -32.66
N CYS A 326 -10.42 -21.92 -33.58
CA CYS A 326 -11.74 -22.45 -33.96
C CYS A 326 -12.70 -22.70 -32.79
N SER A 327 -12.53 -21.98 -31.67
CA SER A 327 -13.21 -22.26 -30.41
C SER A 327 -13.62 -20.96 -29.70
N GLU A 328 -14.19 -21.11 -28.51
CA GLU A 328 -14.61 -20.03 -27.62
C GLU A 328 -13.95 -20.17 -26.24
N PRO A 329 -13.89 -19.07 -25.44
CA PRO A 329 -13.41 -19.14 -24.07
C PRO A 329 -14.08 -20.25 -23.25
N GLY A 330 -13.24 -21.00 -22.53
CA GLY A 330 -13.64 -22.18 -21.76
C GLY A 330 -13.32 -23.52 -22.42
N PHE A 331 -12.97 -23.54 -23.72
CA PHE A 331 -12.60 -24.76 -24.46
C PHE A 331 -11.30 -24.59 -25.25
N LEU A 332 -10.42 -23.69 -24.79
CA LEU A 332 -9.16 -23.36 -25.46
C LEU A 332 -8.04 -24.29 -25.02
N GLY A 333 -7.15 -24.67 -25.95
CA GLY A 333 -5.96 -25.44 -25.64
C GLY A 333 -4.86 -25.30 -26.70
N PRO A 334 -3.61 -25.67 -26.38
CA PRO A 334 -2.49 -25.58 -27.31
C PRO A 334 -2.47 -26.68 -28.38
N LEU A 335 -3.30 -27.72 -28.27
CA LEU A 335 -3.29 -28.87 -29.18
C LEU A 335 -4.13 -28.59 -30.44
N GLY A 336 -3.53 -28.78 -31.61
CA GLY A 336 -4.19 -28.64 -32.91
C GLY A 336 -4.76 -27.24 -33.22
N PRO A 337 -4.01 -26.14 -33.02
CA PRO A 337 -4.50 -24.81 -33.37
C PRO A 337 -4.66 -24.67 -34.88
N LYS A 338 -5.61 -23.84 -35.33
CA LYS A 338 -5.90 -23.59 -36.75
C LYS A 338 -4.79 -22.77 -37.42
N LYS A 339 -4.19 -21.85 -36.68
CA LYS A 339 -3.07 -21.00 -37.09
C LYS A 339 -1.90 -21.18 -36.12
N PRO A 340 -0.67 -20.84 -36.53
CA PRO A 340 0.45 -20.78 -35.60
C PRO A 340 0.12 -19.90 -34.40
N ILE A 341 0.46 -20.39 -33.21
CA ILE A 341 0.34 -19.68 -31.94
C ILE A 341 1.68 -19.82 -31.22
N ARG A 342 1.99 -18.85 -30.36
CA ARG A 342 3.06 -18.99 -29.38
C ARG A 342 2.49 -19.54 -28.07
N VAL A 343 3.14 -20.53 -27.47
CA VAL A 343 2.74 -21.13 -26.20
C VAL A 343 3.71 -20.70 -25.11
N VAL A 344 3.19 -20.00 -24.09
CA VAL A 344 3.94 -19.64 -22.88
C VAL A 344 3.37 -20.46 -21.73
N ALA A 345 4.15 -21.33 -21.13
CA ALA A 345 3.70 -22.16 -20.03
C ALA A 345 4.32 -21.74 -18.70
N ASP A 346 3.50 -21.72 -17.65
CA ASP A 346 4.00 -21.66 -16.28
C ASP A 346 4.89 -22.87 -15.97
N ARG A 347 5.86 -22.67 -15.07
CA ARG A 347 6.78 -23.72 -14.61
C ARG A 347 6.04 -24.98 -14.15
N GLU A 348 4.93 -24.83 -13.42
CA GLU A 348 4.12 -25.97 -12.95
C GLU A 348 3.50 -26.73 -14.14
N VAL A 349 2.95 -26.03 -15.13
CA VAL A 349 2.37 -26.66 -16.32
C VAL A 349 3.44 -27.35 -17.15
N ALA A 350 4.62 -26.76 -17.29
CA ALA A 350 5.75 -27.40 -17.94
C ALA A 350 6.20 -28.67 -17.21
N ALA A 351 5.95 -28.80 -15.90
CA ALA A 351 6.26 -30.00 -15.12
C ALA A 351 5.10 -31.01 -15.02
N MET A 352 3.95 -30.75 -15.67
CA MET A 352 2.80 -31.66 -15.64
C MET A 352 2.91 -32.81 -16.64
N ALA A 353 2.21 -33.89 -16.32
CA ALA A 353 1.93 -35.04 -17.18
C ALA A 353 0.44 -35.39 -17.07
N ASP A 354 -0.10 -36.04 -18.10
CA ASP A 354 -1.48 -36.52 -18.18
C ASP A 354 -2.55 -35.45 -17.86
N PHE A 355 -2.34 -34.23 -18.34
CA PHE A 355 -3.18 -33.08 -17.99
C PHE A 355 -4.39 -32.92 -18.91
N VAL A 356 -5.32 -32.06 -18.51
CA VAL A 356 -6.55 -31.76 -19.25
C VAL A 356 -6.52 -30.31 -19.76
N ILE A 357 -6.74 -30.13 -21.06
CA ILE A 357 -6.86 -28.82 -21.74
C ILE A 357 -8.16 -28.76 -22.55
N GLY A 358 -8.58 -27.56 -22.96
CA GLY A 358 -9.67 -27.41 -23.91
C GLY A 358 -9.34 -28.04 -25.26
N ALA A 359 -10.35 -28.58 -25.94
CA ALA A 359 -10.17 -29.32 -27.19
C ALA A 359 -10.09 -28.43 -28.43
N ASN A 360 -10.13 -27.09 -28.28
CA ASN A 360 -10.36 -26.16 -29.38
C ASN A 360 -11.68 -26.46 -30.12
N GLU A 361 -12.66 -26.97 -29.39
CA GLU A 361 -14.00 -27.28 -29.87
C GLU A 361 -15.00 -27.11 -28.71
N ALA A 362 -16.04 -26.31 -28.92
CA ALA A 362 -17.03 -26.03 -27.89
C ALA A 362 -17.67 -27.33 -27.37
N GLY A 363 -17.75 -27.44 -26.04
CA GLY A 363 -18.33 -28.62 -25.39
C GLY A 363 -17.37 -29.80 -25.25
N PHE A 364 -16.07 -29.64 -25.54
CA PHE A 364 -15.09 -30.71 -25.40
C PHE A 364 -13.77 -30.26 -24.78
N HIS A 365 -13.16 -31.17 -24.03
CA HIS A 365 -11.79 -31.10 -23.54
C HIS A 365 -11.00 -32.31 -24.02
N ILE A 366 -9.68 -32.27 -23.87
CA ILE A 366 -8.78 -33.40 -24.12
C ILE A 366 -8.08 -33.72 -22.81
N ALA A 367 -8.20 -34.97 -22.36
CA ALA A 367 -7.58 -35.50 -21.16
C ALA A 367 -6.39 -36.41 -21.51
N GLY A 368 -5.50 -36.58 -20.53
CA GLY A 368 -4.30 -37.42 -20.68
C GLY A 368 -3.22 -36.78 -21.56
N VAL A 369 -3.20 -35.45 -21.70
CA VAL A 369 -2.27 -34.73 -22.57
C VAL A 369 -0.86 -34.71 -21.97
N ASN A 370 0.15 -34.91 -22.82
CA ASN A 370 1.56 -34.89 -22.42
C ASN A 370 2.44 -34.13 -23.41
N TRP A 371 3.27 -33.24 -22.87
CA TRP A 371 4.36 -32.57 -23.59
C TRP A 371 5.29 -33.58 -24.28
N GLY A 372 5.77 -33.25 -25.48
CA GLY A 372 6.61 -34.09 -26.33
C GLY A 372 5.86 -35.22 -27.04
N ARG A 373 4.95 -35.91 -26.35
CA ARG A 373 4.16 -37.03 -26.93
C ARG A 373 3.02 -36.53 -27.82
N ASP A 374 2.19 -35.63 -27.30
CA ASP A 374 0.96 -35.19 -27.98
C ASP A 374 1.06 -33.78 -28.55
N LEU A 375 1.91 -32.93 -27.95
CA LEU A 375 2.19 -31.56 -28.39
C LEU A 375 3.66 -31.19 -28.12
N PRO A 376 4.25 -30.26 -28.90
CA PRO A 376 5.62 -29.80 -28.68
C PRO A 376 5.81 -29.19 -27.28
N GLU A 377 7.04 -29.15 -26.79
CA GLU A 377 7.37 -28.36 -25.59
C GLU A 377 6.96 -26.89 -25.76
N PRO A 378 6.64 -26.16 -24.67
CA PRO A 378 6.30 -24.74 -24.74
C PRO A 378 7.41 -23.92 -25.39
N ASP A 379 7.05 -22.89 -26.18
CA ASP A 379 8.03 -21.97 -26.75
C ASP A 379 8.80 -21.21 -25.66
N VAL A 380 8.13 -20.88 -24.56
CA VAL A 380 8.73 -20.26 -23.38
C VAL A 380 8.15 -20.90 -22.11
N VAL A 381 9.05 -21.25 -21.17
CA VAL A 381 8.70 -21.58 -19.79
C VAL A 381 9.08 -20.42 -18.89
N ALA A 382 8.11 -19.86 -18.17
CA ALA A 382 8.30 -18.70 -17.30
C ALA A 382 7.47 -18.83 -16.01
N ASP A 383 7.82 -18.06 -14.97
CA ASP A 383 6.92 -17.89 -13.82
C ASP A 383 5.87 -16.85 -14.22
N ILE A 384 4.63 -17.29 -14.44
CA ILE A 384 3.53 -16.42 -14.89
C ILE A 384 2.29 -16.58 -14.02
N ARG A 385 2.42 -17.20 -12.84
CA ARG A 385 1.30 -17.43 -11.92
C ARG A 385 1.40 -16.61 -10.65
N ASN A 386 0.25 -16.40 -10.03
CA ASN A 386 0.18 -16.03 -8.62
C ASN A 386 0.56 -17.24 -7.75
N VAL A 387 1.22 -16.97 -6.64
CA VAL A 387 1.44 -17.98 -5.61
C VAL A 387 0.16 -18.26 -4.84
N VAL A 388 0.05 -19.44 -4.25
CA VAL A 388 -1.08 -19.84 -3.40
C VAL A 388 -0.57 -20.15 -1.99
N ALA A 389 -1.42 -19.97 -0.98
CA ALA A 389 -1.06 -20.34 0.39
C ALA A 389 -0.74 -21.84 0.44
N GLY A 390 0.35 -22.21 1.10
CA GLY A 390 0.86 -23.59 1.11
C GLY A 390 1.91 -23.89 0.04
N ASP A 391 2.15 -22.99 -0.91
CA ASP A 391 3.26 -23.13 -1.86
C ASP A 391 4.59 -23.28 -1.10
N ARG A 392 5.49 -24.12 -1.62
CA ARG A 392 6.83 -24.26 -1.07
C ARG A 392 7.63 -23.00 -1.38
N ALA A 393 8.22 -22.39 -0.35
CA ALA A 393 9.15 -21.29 -0.49
C ALA A 393 10.54 -21.78 -0.94
N VAL A 394 11.30 -20.92 -1.61
CA VAL A 394 12.65 -21.24 -2.11
C VAL A 394 13.62 -21.57 -0.97
N ASP A 395 13.40 -20.96 0.19
CA ASP A 395 14.18 -21.16 1.43
C ASP A 395 13.83 -22.45 2.19
N GLY A 396 12.92 -23.28 1.66
CA GLY A 396 12.47 -24.53 2.27
C GLY A 396 11.29 -24.38 3.24
N GLY A 397 10.78 -23.16 3.45
CA GLY A 397 9.56 -22.90 4.20
C GLY A 397 8.28 -23.08 3.38
N GLU A 398 7.17 -22.63 3.96
CA GLU A 398 5.85 -22.54 3.32
C GLU A 398 5.47 -21.07 3.12
N LEU A 399 4.83 -20.74 1.99
CA LEU A 399 4.31 -19.41 1.71
C LEU A 399 2.93 -19.22 2.36
N ARG A 400 2.83 -18.16 3.16
CA ARG A 400 1.57 -17.66 3.73
C ARG A 400 1.18 -16.33 3.09
N ILE A 401 -0.11 -16.04 3.11
CA ILE A 401 -0.66 -14.81 2.53
C ILE A 401 -1.36 -14.01 3.63
N ALA A 402 -1.04 -12.73 3.74
CA ALA A 402 -1.74 -11.74 4.55
C ALA A 402 -2.21 -10.57 3.69
N ARG A 403 -3.03 -9.69 4.28
CA ARG A 403 -3.44 -8.43 3.65
C ARG A 403 -2.69 -7.26 4.27
N GLY A 404 -2.37 -6.26 3.46
CA GLY A 404 -1.76 -5.04 3.97
C GLY A 404 -2.10 -3.79 3.19
N ILE A 405 -1.84 -2.67 3.87
CA ILE A 405 -2.03 -1.32 3.37
C ILE A 405 -0.64 -0.73 3.10
N GLU A 406 -0.34 -0.46 1.84
CA GLU A 406 0.92 0.16 1.43
C GLU A 406 1.01 1.58 1.99
N VAL A 407 1.87 1.81 2.98
CA VAL A 407 2.07 3.11 3.63
C VAL A 407 3.35 3.81 3.20
N GLY A 408 4.26 3.09 2.54
CA GLY A 408 5.46 3.67 1.95
C GLY A 408 6.12 2.74 0.94
N HIS A 409 7.01 3.30 0.13
CA HIS A 409 7.66 2.59 -0.97
C HIS A 409 9.05 3.18 -1.21
N VAL A 410 10.06 2.34 -1.34
CA VAL A 410 11.45 2.72 -1.64
C VAL A 410 11.91 2.11 -2.96
N PHE A 411 12.54 2.91 -3.82
CA PHE A 411 12.96 2.55 -5.18
C PHE A 411 14.42 2.91 -5.44
N GLN A 412 15.13 2.03 -6.16
CA GLN A 412 16.37 2.37 -6.87
C GLN A 412 16.01 2.69 -8.33
N LEU A 413 15.89 3.98 -8.67
CA LEU A 413 15.48 4.43 -10.00
C LEU A 413 16.57 4.26 -11.06
N GLY A 414 17.82 4.08 -10.64
CA GLY A 414 18.97 4.06 -11.53
C GLY A 414 19.12 5.43 -12.21
N ARG A 415 19.39 5.44 -13.52
CA ARG A 415 19.67 6.68 -14.26
C ARG A 415 18.50 7.15 -15.14
N LYS A 416 17.32 6.53 -15.02
CA LYS A 416 16.15 6.77 -15.88
C LYS A 416 15.82 8.25 -16.08
N TYR A 417 15.69 9.01 -14.99
CA TYR A 417 15.33 10.43 -15.03
C TYR A 417 16.53 11.30 -15.38
N SER A 418 17.69 11.05 -14.77
CA SER A 418 18.93 11.78 -15.05
C SER A 418 19.32 11.71 -16.54
N GLU A 419 19.18 10.55 -17.18
CA GLU A 419 19.45 10.37 -18.62
C GLU A 419 18.43 11.13 -19.48
N ALA A 420 17.14 10.94 -19.21
CA ALA A 420 16.07 11.59 -19.96
C ALA A 420 16.15 13.12 -19.90
N MET A 421 16.53 13.66 -18.74
CA MET A 421 16.62 15.10 -18.48
C MET A 421 18.04 15.67 -18.60
N GLN A 422 18.98 14.88 -19.12
CA GLN A 422 20.38 15.27 -19.38
C GLN A 422 21.11 15.82 -18.15
N PHE A 423 20.79 15.31 -16.96
CA PHE A 423 21.45 15.70 -15.72
C PHE A 423 22.84 15.04 -15.62
N THR A 424 23.89 15.87 -15.56
CA THR A 424 25.27 15.40 -15.39
C THR A 424 26.01 16.17 -14.29
N VAL A 425 26.99 15.52 -13.68
CA VAL A 425 27.95 16.12 -12.74
C VAL A 425 29.38 15.79 -13.17
N LEU A 426 30.35 16.62 -12.79
CA LEU A 426 31.77 16.30 -13.01
C LEU A 426 32.28 15.34 -11.93
N ASP A 427 32.91 14.25 -12.35
CA ASP A 427 33.62 13.32 -11.47
C ASP A 427 34.98 13.87 -11.00
N GLU A 428 35.72 13.06 -10.22
CA GLU A 428 37.04 13.41 -9.70
C GLU A 428 38.10 13.67 -10.78
N ASN A 429 37.88 13.18 -12.00
CA ASN A 429 38.74 13.37 -13.16
C ASN A 429 38.26 14.49 -14.08
N GLY A 430 37.18 15.20 -13.71
CA GLY A 430 36.57 16.25 -14.53
C GLY A 430 35.75 15.73 -15.72
N LYS A 431 35.35 14.45 -15.71
CA LYS A 431 34.49 13.85 -16.72
C LYS A 431 33.03 13.98 -16.31
N ALA A 432 32.16 14.30 -17.27
CA ALA A 432 30.71 14.31 -17.05
C ALA A 432 30.19 12.87 -16.83
N VAL A 433 29.47 12.69 -15.73
CA VAL A 433 28.83 11.43 -15.33
C VAL A 433 27.35 11.70 -15.05
N VAL A 434 26.48 10.76 -15.42
CA VAL A 434 25.04 10.81 -15.15
C VAL A 434 24.77 10.21 -13.76
N PRO A 435 24.24 10.99 -12.79
CA PRO A 435 23.98 10.50 -11.45
C PRO A 435 22.89 9.44 -11.41
N ALA A 436 23.09 8.40 -10.58
CA ALA A 436 22.05 7.45 -10.24
C ALA A 436 21.10 8.05 -9.19
N MET A 437 19.84 7.64 -9.22
CA MET A 437 18.76 8.20 -8.40
C MET A 437 18.06 7.13 -7.56
N GLY A 438 17.66 7.52 -6.35
CA GLY A 438 16.68 6.81 -5.53
C GLY A 438 15.43 7.66 -5.32
N CYS A 439 14.28 7.02 -5.09
CA CYS A 439 13.03 7.69 -4.74
C CYS A 439 12.33 6.95 -3.59
N TYR A 440 11.78 7.69 -2.64
CA TYR A 440 11.26 7.15 -1.39
C TYR A 440 9.97 7.87 -0.96
N GLY A 441 8.82 7.21 -1.08
CA GLY A 441 7.49 7.74 -0.78
C GLY A 441 6.88 7.23 0.52
N ILE A 442 6.16 8.08 1.26
CA ILE A 442 5.32 7.72 2.42
C ILE A 442 3.99 8.47 2.30
N GLY A 443 2.88 7.74 2.35
CA GLY A 443 1.54 8.34 2.39
C GLY A 443 1.19 8.80 3.80
N VAL A 444 1.50 10.06 4.15
CA VAL A 444 1.30 10.61 5.50
C VAL A 444 -0.17 10.57 5.93
N THR A 445 -1.09 10.95 5.04
CA THR A 445 -2.54 10.84 5.32
C THR A 445 -3.00 9.40 5.41
N ARG A 446 -2.42 8.50 4.62
CA ARG A 446 -2.77 7.07 4.57
C ARG A 446 -2.36 6.36 5.87
N ILE A 447 -1.22 6.71 6.46
CA ILE A 447 -0.78 6.20 7.77
C ILE A 447 -1.85 6.40 8.84
N VAL A 448 -2.48 7.58 8.88
CA VAL A 448 -3.51 7.89 9.89
C VAL A 448 -4.67 6.90 9.79
N ALA A 449 -5.14 6.58 8.58
CA ALA A 449 -6.20 5.60 8.38
C ALA A 449 -5.72 4.17 8.67
N ALA A 450 -4.52 3.81 8.22
CA ALA A 450 -3.94 2.48 8.46
C ALA A 450 -3.78 2.18 9.95
N ALA A 451 -3.41 3.18 10.75
CA ALA A 451 -3.34 3.05 12.21
C ALA A 451 -4.72 2.75 12.83
N ILE A 452 -5.80 3.35 12.32
CA ILE A 452 -7.15 3.08 12.81
C ILE A 452 -7.64 1.69 12.37
N GLU A 453 -7.33 1.28 11.13
CA GLU A 453 -7.67 -0.08 10.66
C GLU A 453 -7.07 -1.15 11.57
N GLN A 454 -5.82 -0.98 11.98
CA GLN A 454 -5.15 -1.91 12.89
C GLN A 454 -5.60 -1.76 14.35
N ASN A 455 -6.02 -0.55 14.76
CA ASN A 455 -6.25 -0.22 16.16
C ASN A 455 -7.61 0.48 16.36
N HIS A 456 -8.67 -0.32 16.53
CA HIS A 456 -10.00 0.16 16.87
C HIS A 456 -10.79 -0.88 17.67
N ASP A 457 -11.89 -0.43 18.28
CA ASP A 457 -12.90 -1.30 18.88
C ASP A 457 -14.32 -0.76 18.60
N ALA A 458 -15.33 -1.36 19.24
CA ALA A 458 -16.72 -0.94 19.08
C ALA A 458 -16.99 0.49 19.60
N ALA A 459 -16.18 1.00 20.54
CA ALA A 459 -16.33 2.34 21.11
C ALA A 459 -15.64 3.42 20.25
N GLY A 460 -14.59 3.07 19.50
CA GLY A 460 -13.95 3.98 18.56
C GLY A 460 -12.47 3.68 18.33
N ILE A 461 -11.69 4.75 18.17
CA ILE A 461 -10.28 4.66 17.79
C ILE A 461 -9.41 4.26 18.99
N LEU A 462 -8.39 3.44 18.76
CA LEU A 462 -7.33 3.11 19.71
C LEU A 462 -6.00 3.62 19.16
N TRP A 463 -5.57 4.83 19.53
CA TRP A 463 -4.31 5.35 18.98
C TRP A 463 -3.09 4.66 19.60
N PRO A 464 -2.08 4.29 18.80
CA PRO A 464 -0.71 4.27 19.30
C PRO A 464 -0.39 5.64 19.89
N GLU A 465 0.21 5.65 21.08
CA GLU A 465 0.40 6.88 21.87
C GLU A 465 1.04 8.05 21.08
N PRO A 466 2.06 7.83 20.23
CA PRO A 466 2.69 8.91 19.45
C PRO A 466 1.73 9.58 18.44
N MET A 467 0.64 8.92 18.06
CA MET A 467 -0.37 9.43 17.13
C MET A 467 -1.60 10.02 17.83
N ALA A 468 -1.78 9.75 19.12
CA ALA A 468 -2.95 10.21 19.86
C ALA A 468 -3.10 11.74 19.80
N PRO A 469 -4.31 12.28 19.57
CA PRO A 469 -4.51 13.73 19.49
C PRO A 469 -4.12 14.40 20.82
N TRP A 470 -4.41 13.78 21.95
CA TRP A 470 -3.89 14.11 23.27
C TRP A 470 -3.59 12.81 23.99
N GLN A 471 -2.71 12.85 24.99
CA GLN A 471 -2.42 11.70 25.84
C GLN A 471 -3.50 11.54 26.92
N VAL A 472 -3.95 12.66 27.51
CA VAL A 472 -4.88 12.66 28.65
C VAL A 472 -6.11 13.53 28.42
N ALA A 473 -7.29 12.99 28.69
CA ALA A 473 -8.55 13.72 28.78
C ALA A 473 -8.96 13.88 30.25
N ILE A 474 -9.01 15.12 30.72
CA ILE A 474 -9.51 15.48 32.04
C ILE A 474 -11.01 15.80 31.92
N CYS A 475 -11.84 14.97 32.54
CA CYS A 475 -13.29 15.02 32.47
C CYS A 475 -13.89 15.49 33.81
N PRO A 476 -14.17 16.79 34.00
CA PRO A 476 -14.84 17.28 35.19
C PRO A 476 -16.30 16.80 35.28
N ILE A 477 -16.70 16.27 36.44
CA ILE A 477 -18.10 16.08 36.83
C ILE A 477 -18.42 17.10 37.92
N ASN A 478 -18.89 18.28 37.51
CA ASN A 478 -19.11 19.43 38.38
C ASN A 478 -20.48 20.12 38.15
N PRO A 479 -21.62 19.43 38.40
CA PRO A 479 -22.94 19.99 38.11
C PRO A 479 -23.29 21.23 38.95
N LYS A 480 -22.65 21.43 40.11
CA LYS A 480 -22.88 22.56 41.02
C LYS A 480 -21.89 23.71 40.81
N ASN A 481 -20.93 23.55 39.90
CA ASN A 481 -19.83 24.48 39.69
C ASN A 481 -19.03 24.77 40.97
N ASP A 482 -18.71 23.73 41.73
CA ASP A 482 -17.84 23.79 42.90
C ASP A 482 -16.43 24.28 42.50
N ALA A 483 -15.94 25.31 43.21
CA ALA A 483 -14.62 25.89 42.97
C ALA A 483 -13.49 24.88 43.20
N ALA A 484 -13.61 23.99 44.20
CA ALA A 484 -12.58 23.00 44.50
C ALA A 484 -12.38 22.01 43.36
N VAL A 485 -13.45 21.63 42.64
CA VAL A 485 -13.35 20.75 41.47
C VAL A 485 -12.68 21.49 40.31
N ASN A 486 -13.02 22.76 40.08
CA ASN A 486 -12.41 23.57 39.02
C ASN A 486 -10.91 23.78 39.28
N ASP A 487 -10.52 24.09 40.52
CA ASP A 487 -9.13 24.26 40.92
C ASP A 487 -8.34 22.96 40.79
N ALA A 488 -8.92 21.82 41.17
CA ALA A 488 -8.28 20.51 41.01
C ALA A 488 -8.07 20.12 39.54
N VAL A 489 -9.04 20.40 38.67
CA VAL A 489 -8.93 20.18 37.21
C VAL A 489 -7.81 21.04 36.62
N GLN A 490 -7.76 22.32 36.99
CA GLN A 490 -6.75 23.24 36.48
C GLN A 490 -5.35 22.89 36.99
N SER A 491 -5.20 22.59 38.28
CA SER A 491 -3.95 22.12 38.89
C SER A 491 -3.43 20.84 38.22
N LEU A 492 -4.30 19.83 38.00
CA LEU A 492 -3.90 18.61 37.31
C LEU A 492 -3.47 18.90 35.86
N TYR A 493 -4.20 19.74 35.15
CA TYR A 493 -3.85 20.13 33.78
C TYR A 493 -2.47 20.80 33.72
N ASP A 494 -2.18 21.72 34.64
CA ASP A 494 -0.91 22.45 34.69
C ASP A 494 0.27 21.52 35.08
N GLU A 495 0.03 20.56 35.98
CA GLU A 495 1.02 19.54 36.36
C GLU A 495 1.38 18.61 35.18
N LEU A 496 0.37 18.14 34.44
CA LEU A 496 0.60 17.33 33.25
C LEU A 496 1.36 18.11 32.17
N ALA A 497 0.98 19.37 31.94
CA ALA A 497 1.69 20.24 31.01
C ALA A 497 3.16 20.47 31.42
N ALA A 498 3.42 20.67 32.71
CA ALA A 498 4.79 20.81 33.24
C ALA A 498 5.62 19.52 33.08
N ALA A 499 4.97 18.36 33.08
CA ALA A 499 5.59 17.07 32.78
C ALA A 499 5.74 16.77 31.27
N GLY A 500 5.31 17.68 30.39
CA GLY A 500 5.34 17.47 28.94
C GLY A 500 4.24 16.54 28.42
N ILE A 501 3.25 16.19 29.25
CA ILE A 501 2.12 15.34 28.87
C ILE A 501 1.03 16.20 28.25
N GLU A 502 0.65 15.87 27.02
CA GLU A 502 -0.39 16.61 26.32
C GLU A 502 -1.79 16.27 26.84
N ALA A 503 -2.35 17.16 27.66
CA ALA A 503 -3.70 17.01 28.20
C ALA A 503 -4.75 17.90 27.50
N VAL A 504 -6.01 17.49 27.59
CA VAL A 504 -7.18 18.28 27.21
C VAL A 504 -8.25 18.20 28.30
N ILE A 505 -8.95 19.31 28.56
CA ILE A 505 -10.07 19.37 29.50
C ILE A 505 -11.37 19.30 28.72
N ASP A 506 -12.26 18.38 29.07
CA ASP A 506 -13.63 18.34 28.55
C ASP A 506 -14.57 19.22 29.38
N ASP A 507 -14.53 20.53 29.12
CA ASP A 507 -15.33 21.54 29.82
C ASP A 507 -16.63 21.91 29.08
N ARG A 508 -17.12 21.04 28.19
CA ARG A 508 -18.32 21.29 27.37
C ARG A 508 -19.64 21.24 28.15
N GLY A 509 -19.61 20.87 29.43
CA GLY A 509 -20.80 20.75 30.29
C GLY A 509 -21.71 19.57 29.91
N LEU A 510 -21.17 18.55 29.24
CA LEU A 510 -21.91 17.36 28.86
C LEU A 510 -22.18 16.45 30.07
N ARG A 511 -23.26 15.66 29.99
CA ARG A 511 -23.48 14.57 30.96
C ARG A 511 -22.37 13.50 30.82
N PRO A 512 -22.02 12.76 31.88
CA PRO A 512 -20.93 11.78 31.85
C PRO A 512 -21.01 10.78 30.69
N GLY A 513 -22.18 10.22 30.40
CA GLY A 513 -22.34 9.24 29.31
C GLY A 513 -21.89 9.77 27.93
N PRO A 514 -22.52 10.84 27.39
CA PRO A 514 -22.08 11.45 26.14
C PRO A 514 -20.64 11.98 26.16
N MET A 515 -20.20 12.55 27.29
CA MET A 515 -18.82 13.03 27.47
C MET A 515 -17.83 11.89 27.25
N PHE A 516 -18.01 10.78 27.97
CA PHE A 516 -17.12 9.63 27.90
C PHE A 516 -17.17 8.96 26.53
N ALA A 517 -18.36 8.83 25.92
CA ALA A 517 -18.50 8.28 24.58
C ALA A 517 -17.73 9.09 23.54
N ASP A 518 -17.73 10.42 23.63
CA ASP A 518 -16.93 11.28 22.72
C ASP A 518 -15.42 11.08 22.93
N ILE A 519 -14.95 11.06 24.18
CA ILE A 519 -13.53 10.86 24.51
C ILE A 519 -13.02 9.48 24.05
N GLU A 520 -13.86 8.45 24.23
CA GLU A 520 -13.57 7.09 23.76
C GLU A 520 -13.58 7.02 22.22
N LEU A 521 -14.51 7.70 21.56
CA LEU A 521 -14.60 7.74 20.09
C LEU A 521 -13.36 8.36 19.45
N ILE A 522 -12.88 9.50 19.98
CA ILE A 522 -11.69 10.19 19.46
C ILE A 522 -10.38 9.51 19.88
N GLY A 523 -10.44 8.54 20.80
CA GLY A 523 -9.36 7.61 21.12
C GLY A 523 -8.27 8.15 22.05
N ILE A 524 -8.58 9.11 22.92
CA ILE A 524 -7.57 9.62 23.88
C ILE A 524 -7.14 8.47 24.84
N PRO A 525 -5.84 8.12 24.93
CA PRO A 525 -5.36 6.93 25.65
C PRO A 525 -5.72 6.89 27.13
N HIS A 526 -5.74 8.04 27.80
CA HIS A 526 -6.01 8.11 29.23
C HIS A 526 -7.17 9.06 29.53
N ARG A 527 -8.18 8.57 30.25
CA ARG A 527 -9.28 9.39 30.78
C ARG A 527 -9.12 9.52 32.29
N VAL A 528 -9.21 10.75 32.79
CA VAL A 528 -9.19 11.07 34.22
C VAL A 528 -10.45 11.86 34.56
N VAL A 529 -11.25 11.34 35.49
CA VAL A 529 -12.47 12.00 35.95
C VAL A 529 -12.20 12.71 37.28
N VAL A 530 -12.55 13.99 37.34
CA VAL A 530 -12.43 14.82 38.55
C VAL A 530 -13.83 15.16 39.03
N SER A 531 -14.17 14.79 40.27
CA SER A 531 -15.52 14.99 40.84
C SER A 531 -15.47 15.34 42.32
N GLU A 532 -16.54 15.96 42.84
CA GLU A 532 -16.70 16.27 44.28
C GLU A 532 -16.43 15.03 45.15
N ARG A 533 -17.00 13.87 44.76
CA ARG A 533 -16.85 12.60 45.49
C ARG A 533 -15.42 12.07 45.46
N GLY A 534 -14.75 12.15 44.31
CA GLY A 534 -13.36 11.73 44.17
C GLY A 534 -12.43 12.57 45.04
N LEU A 535 -12.59 13.91 45.00
CA LEU A 535 -11.78 14.82 45.81
C LEU A 535 -12.00 14.63 47.32
N ALA A 536 -13.24 14.39 47.76
CA ALA A 536 -13.53 14.06 49.15
C ALA A 536 -12.85 12.75 49.62
N ALA A 537 -12.61 11.80 48.71
CA ALA A 537 -11.89 10.57 48.97
C ALA A 537 -10.37 10.68 48.72
N GLY A 538 -9.87 11.84 48.28
CA GLY A 538 -8.46 12.04 47.93
C GLY A 538 -8.02 11.34 46.64
N THR A 539 -8.96 11.00 45.74
CA THR A 539 -8.69 10.18 44.55
C THR A 539 -9.25 10.78 43.25
N PHE A 540 -8.68 10.35 42.13
CA PHE A 540 -9.13 10.56 40.76
C PHE A 540 -9.56 9.22 40.16
N GLU A 541 -10.68 9.19 39.44
CA GLU A 541 -11.05 7.98 38.68
C GLU A 541 -10.28 7.98 37.36
N TYR A 542 -9.43 6.98 37.17
CA TYR A 542 -8.59 6.77 35.99
C TYR A 542 -9.11 5.59 35.18
N ARG A 543 -9.07 5.72 33.85
CA ARG A 543 -9.29 4.60 32.93
C ARG A 543 -8.42 4.75 31.69
N ALA A 544 -7.64 3.71 31.39
CA ALA A 544 -6.98 3.58 30.09
C ALA A 544 -8.04 3.28 29.01
N ARG A 545 -7.85 3.78 27.79
CA ARG A 545 -8.82 3.66 26.68
C ARG A 545 -9.16 2.21 26.35
N ASN A 546 -8.21 1.29 26.51
CA ASN A 546 -8.37 -0.14 26.27
C ASN A 546 -8.75 -0.95 27.54
N ALA A 547 -8.91 -0.32 28.70
CA ALA A 547 -9.26 -1.00 29.94
C ALA A 547 -10.77 -1.25 30.04
N ALA A 548 -11.14 -2.41 30.58
CA ALA A 548 -12.53 -2.78 30.83
C ALA A 548 -13.15 -1.95 31.96
N GLU A 549 -12.40 -1.70 33.04
CA GLU A 549 -12.88 -1.01 34.23
C GLU A 549 -12.02 0.23 34.55
N ALA A 550 -12.61 1.13 35.33
CA ALA A 550 -11.91 2.28 35.90
C ALA A 550 -11.38 1.95 37.30
N GLU A 551 -10.32 2.62 37.72
CA GLU A 551 -9.72 2.50 39.05
C GLU A 551 -9.62 3.88 39.72
N ASN A 552 -9.61 3.92 41.04
CA ASN A 552 -9.39 5.17 41.79
C ASN A 552 -7.93 5.24 42.21
N LEU A 553 -7.24 6.31 41.79
CA LEU A 553 -5.85 6.57 42.12
C LEU A 553 -5.75 7.84 42.96
N ASP A 554 -4.86 7.86 43.95
CA ASP A 554 -4.44 9.13 44.53
C ASP A 554 -3.63 9.94 43.50
N ARG A 555 -3.30 11.19 43.83
CA ARG A 555 -2.61 12.09 42.88
C ARG A 555 -1.26 11.53 42.44
N ASP A 556 -0.45 11.02 43.37
CA ASP A 556 0.88 10.49 43.08
C ASP A 556 0.80 9.22 42.23
N GLY A 557 -0.14 8.33 42.53
CA GLY A 557 -0.40 7.12 41.76
C GLY A 557 -0.88 7.44 40.34
N LEU A 558 -1.73 8.46 40.18
CA LEU A 558 -2.16 8.94 38.87
C LEU A 558 -0.99 9.47 38.05
N LEU A 559 -0.17 10.36 38.61
CA LEU A 559 0.97 10.94 37.90
C LEU A 559 1.99 9.88 37.51
N LYS A 560 2.27 8.91 38.39
CA LYS A 560 3.12 7.76 38.06
C LYS A 560 2.55 6.95 36.90
N ARG A 561 1.24 6.69 36.91
CA ARG A 561 0.58 5.94 35.83
C ARG A 561 0.68 6.63 34.47
N LEU A 562 0.58 7.96 34.45
CA LEU A 562 0.60 8.75 33.22
C LEU A 562 2.01 9.02 32.68
N ALA A 563 3.05 8.81 33.48
CA ALA A 563 4.44 9.01 33.08
C ALA A 563 5.07 7.81 32.35
N GLY A 564 4.38 6.67 32.28
CA GLY A 564 4.91 5.41 31.74
C GLY A 564 5.55 4.55 32.82
#